data_AF-A0A5C8AST4-F1
#
_entry.id   AF-A0A5C8AST4-F1
#
_cell.length_a   1.000
_cell.length_b   1.000
_cell.length_c   1.000
_cell.angle_alpha   90.00
_cell.angle_beta   90.00
_cell.angle_gamma   90.00
#
_symmetry.space_group_name_H-M   'P 1'
#
loop_
_entity.id
_entity.type
_entity.pdbx_description
1 polymer ?
#
loop_
_entity_poly.entity_id
_entity_poly.type
_entity_poly.pdbx_seq_one_letter_code
_entity_poly.pdbx_strand_id
1 'polypeptide(L)' 'RVVGDGDPKKLFHMQTNLRYGCSILRMYIDMENGNLYLALGRYNGSRGRPEYPNAVLANWKNWEF' A
#
# COMPACT_ATOMS: atom_id res chain seq x y z
N ARG A 1 4.22 -18.21 13.80
CA ARG A 1 4.71 -18.65 12.47
C ARG A 1 5.03 -17.38 11.70
N VAL A 2 6.30 -16.97 11.65
CA VAL A 2 6.72 -15.73 10.99
C VAL A 2 6.66 -16.01 9.49
N VAL A 3 5.90 -15.20 8.76
CA VAL A 3 5.88 -15.27 7.29
C VAL A 3 7.19 -14.67 6.81
N GLY A 4 8.06 -15.49 6.23
CA GLY A 4 9.33 -15.07 5.67
C GLY A 4 10.47 -15.99 6.07
N ASP A 5 11.08 -16.65 5.07
CA ASP A 5 12.11 -17.68 5.19
C ASP A 5 13.48 -17.12 5.66
N GLY A 6 13.49 -15.93 6.27
CA GLY A 6 14.67 -15.29 6.86
C GLY A 6 15.69 -14.71 5.88
N ASP A 7 15.52 -14.90 4.56
CA ASP A 7 16.47 -14.41 3.55
C ASP A 7 16.29 -12.90 3.25
N PRO A 8 17.23 -12.04 3.68
CA PRO A 8 17.14 -10.59 3.44
C PRO A 8 17.27 -10.25 1.95
N LYS A 9 17.85 -11.13 1.12
CA LYS A 9 17.99 -10.91 -0.33
C LYS A 9 16.63 -10.73 -1.00
N LYS A 10 15.60 -11.40 -0.47
CA LYS A 10 14.20 -11.28 -0.93
C LYS A 10 13.66 -9.85 -0.82
N LEU A 11 14.13 -9.06 0.15
CA LEU A 11 13.79 -7.63 0.29
C LEU A 11 14.30 -6.77 -0.87
N PHE A 12 15.27 -7.26 -1.66
CA PHE A 12 15.84 -6.51 -2.78
C PHE A 12 15.24 -6.88 -4.14
N HIS A 13 14.27 -7.79 -4.20
CA HIS A 13 13.55 -8.09 -5.45
C HIS A 13 12.46 -7.05 -5.70
N MET A 14 12.85 -5.91 -6.27
CA MET A 14 11.97 -4.76 -6.50
C MET A 14 10.67 -5.13 -7.24
N GLN A 15 10.76 -5.92 -8.32
CA GLN A 15 9.58 -6.34 -9.09
C GLN A 15 8.60 -7.16 -8.25
N THR A 16 9.11 -8.08 -7.44
CA THR A 16 8.32 -8.94 -6.57
C THR A 16 7.66 -8.13 -5.46
N ASN A 17 8.42 -7.23 -4.82
CA ASN A 17 7.91 -6.33 -3.80
C ASN A 17 6.83 -5.39 -4.34
N LEU A 18 6.99 -4.87 -5.56
CA LEU A 18 5.99 -4.03 -6.20
C LEU A 18 4.69 -4.80 -6.45
N ARG A 19 4.78 -6.04 -6.96
CA ARG A 19 3.62 -6.92 -7.16
C ARG A 19 2.89 -7.23 -5.85
N TYR A 20 3.64 -7.54 -4.79
CA TYR A 20 3.06 -7.74 -3.46
C TYR A 20 2.39 -6.48 -2.94
N GLY A 21 3.05 -5.32 -3.01
CA GLY A 21 2.49 -4.04 -2.60
C GLY A 21 1.17 -3.72 -3.31
N CYS A 22 1.13 -3.87 -4.65
CA CYS A 22 -0.09 -3.67 -5.42
C CYS A 22 -1.20 -4.67 -5.05
N SER A 23 -0.86 -5.93 -4.80
CA SER A 23 -1.85 -6.97 -4.44
C SER A 23 -2.44 -6.73 -3.04
N ILE A 24 -1.59 -6.34 -2.08
CA ILE A 24 -2.02 -5.98 -0.72
C ILE A 24 -2.90 -4.72 -0.75
N LEU A 25 -2.50 -3.70 -1.52
CA LEU A 25 -3.31 -2.49 -1.66
C LEU A 25 -4.68 -2.80 -2.30
N ARG A 26 -4.72 -3.63 -3.34
CA ARG A 26 -5.98 -4.07 -3.97
C ARG A 26 -6.90 -4.76 -2.96
N MET A 27 -6.36 -5.68 -2.16
CA MET A 27 -7.12 -6.33 -1.08
C MET A 27 -7.75 -5.28 -0.14
N TYR A 28 -7.00 -4.24 0.27
CA TYR A 28 -7.55 -3.19 1.12
C TYR A 28 -8.58 -2.30 0.44
N ILE A 29 -8.43 -2.05 -0.87
CA ILE A 29 -9.44 -1.34 -1.66
C ILE A 29 -10.74 -2.13 -1.67
N ASP A 30 -10.67 -3.45 -1.90
CA ASP A 30 -11.84 -4.33 -1.87
C ASP A 30 -12.49 -4.34 -0.47
N MET A 31 -11.69 -4.42 0.60
CA MET A 31 -12.18 -4.38 1.99
C MET A 31 -12.83 -3.05 2.39
N GLU A 32 -12.41 -1.93 1.79
CA GLU A 32 -12.98 -0.60 2.04
C GLU A 32 -14.02 -0.20 0.97
N ASN A 33 -14.57 -1.18 0.24
CA ASN A 33 -15.60 -0.98 -0.78
C ASN A 33 -15.23 0.07 -1.85
N GLY A 34 -13.98 0.05 -2.30
CA GLY A 34 -13.47 1.00 -3.29
C GLY A 34 -13.02 2.34 -2.71
N ASN A 35 -13.15 2.58 -1.39
CA ASN A 35 -12.69 3.82 -0.77
C ASN A 35 -11.16 3.84 -0.65
N LEU A 36 -10.50 4.44 -1.65
CA LEU A 36 -9.05 4.52 -1.74
C LEU A 36 -8.42 5.24 -0.53
N TYR A 37 -9.08 6.26 0.00
CA TYR A 37 -8.58 7.01 1.16
C TYR A 37 -8.45 6.10 2.40
N LEU A 38 -9.49 5.34 2.70
CA LEU A 38 -9.48 4.38 3.81
C LEU A 38 -8.53 3.20 3.55
N ALA A 39 -8.44 2.75 2.30
CA ALA A 39 -7.53 1.68 1.89
C ALA A 39 -6.06 2.07 2.07
N LEU A 40 -5.67 3.30 1.68
CA LEU A 40 -4.32 3.84 1.91
C LEU A 40 -3.99 3.95 3.40
N GLY A 41 -4.96 4.39 4.20
CA GLY A 41 -4.82 4.41 5.67
C GLY A 41 -4.57 3.01 6.23
N ARG A 42 -5.32 1.99 5.79
CA ARG A 42 -5.07 0.59 6.19
C ARG A 42 -3.73 0.07 5.72
N TYR A 43 -3.35 0.36 4.48
CA TYR A 43 -2.09 -0.09 3.88
C TYR A 43 -0.88 0.39 4.69
N ASN A 44 -0.91 1.64 5.16
CA ASN A 44 0.14 2.20 6.00
C ASN A 44 0.03 1.82 7.50
N GLY A 45 -1.13 1.35 7.95
CA GLY A 45 -1.41 1.10 9.39
C GLY A 45 -1.94 2.33 10.14
N SER A 46 -2.35 3.37 9.43
CA SER A 46 -2.85 4.65 9.94
C SER A 46 -4.32 4.89 9.59
N ARG A 47 -5.14 3.83 9.50
CA ARG A 47 -6.57 3.94 9.13
C ARG A 47 -7.28 4.99 9.99
N GLY A 48 -7.99 5.90 9.34
CA GLY A 48 -8.69 7.01 9.99
C GLY A 48 -7.83 8.23 10.28
N ARG A 49 -6.51 8.15 10.04
CA ARG A 49 -5.61 9.30 10.06
C ARG A 49 -5.40 9.87 8.65
N PRO A 50 -5.48 11.20 8.49
CA PRO A 50 -5.49 11.81 7.17
C PRO A 50 -4.13 11.98 6.51
N GLU A 51 -3.03 11.97 7.28
CA GLU A 51 -1.74 12.46 6.82
C GLU A 51 -1.18 11.60 5.67
N TYR A 52 -1.16 10.27 5.85
CA TYR A 52 -0.63 9.36 4.83
C TYR A 52 -1.51 9.31 3.56
N PRO A 53 -2.84 9.09 3.65
CA PRO A 53 -3.70 9.14 2.46
C PRO A 53 -3.61 10.48 1.72
N ASN A 54 -3.63 11.62 2.43
CA ASN A 54 -3.54 12.93 1.81
C ASN A 54 -2.20 13.13 1.10
N ALA A 55 -1.08 12.71 1.71
CA ALA A 55 0.24 12.82 1.09
C ALA A 55 0.30 12.03 -0.22
N VAL A 56 -0.20 10.79 -0.24
CA VAL A 56 -0.22 9.96 -1.46
C VAL A 56 -1.10 10.59 -2.53
N LEU A 57 -2.33 10.99 -2.19
CA LEU A 57 -3.27 11.58 -3.14
C LEU A 57 -2.78 12.93 -3.70
N ALA A 58 -2.19 13.78 -2.86
CA ALA A 58 -1.62 15.06 -3.30
C ALA A 58 -0.47 14.86 -4.28
N ASN A 59 0.40 13.88 -4.03
CA ASN A 59 1.46 13.55 -4.97
C ASN A 59 0.91 12.96 -6.27
N TRP A 60 -0.07 12.04 -6.21
CA TRP A 60 -0.63 11.41 -7.40
C TRP A 60 -1.26 12.43 -8.35
N LYS A 61 -1.96 13.44 -7.84
CA LYS A 61 -2.52 14.53 -8.66
C LYS A 61 -1.48 15.26 -9.49
N ASN A 62 -0.21 15.31 -9.05
CA ASN A 62 0.87 15.93 -9.83
C ASN A 62 1.32 15.07 -11.03
N TRP A 63 0.82 13.83 -11.16
CA TRP A 63 1.13 12.90 -12.23
C TRP A 63 -0.07 12.56 -13.11
N GLU A 64 -1.25 13.13 -12.83
CA GLU A 64 -2.40 13.12 -13.74
C GLU A 64 -2.16 14.18 -14.82
N PHE A 65 -1.43 13.82 -15.87
CA PHE A 65 -1.24 14.62 -17.09
C PHE A 65 -2.07 14.05 -18.24
#